data_AF-A0A8X7CCB8-F1
#
_entry.id   AF-A0A8X7CCB8-F1
#
_cell.length_a   1.000
_cell.length_b   1.000
_cell.length_c   1.000
_cell.angle_alpha   90.00
_cell.angle_beta   90.00
_cell.angle_gamma   90.00
#
_symmetry.space_group_name_H-M   'P 1'
#
loop_
_entity.id
_entity.type
_entity.pdbx_description
1 polymer ?
#
loop_
_entity_poly.entity_id
_entity_poly.type
_entity_poly.pdbx_seq_one_letter_code
_entity_poly.pdbx_strand_id
1 'polypeptide(L)'
;MSQREDAIKFETGRIKALQEERLHIQKKTFTKWMNSFLQKARMEVEDLFTDLADGKKLLKLLEIISGEKLGKPNHGKMRVHKIENVNKSLAFLHTKVRLESIGAEDIVDGNPRLILGLIWTIILRFQIQEIEIDVNEDDESSEKKSAKDALLLWCQRKTAGYPGVNIQDFHVSWRNGLGFNALIHSHRPDLINYPALHNNSHIQNLNNAFDIAQKELGIPRLLDAEDVDINKPDEKSVITYVASYYHTFARMKSEMKGGKRIANIVSQMMDADKLKNNYEMFTTNLLQWIQMKIKELDNRNFPNSLEGIQKELLKFKEYRTIEKPPKYKERSEIEALLFAIQTKMKALGQPLYVPCEGQLVHDIERAWDELEKAEHRREVALREELLRQEKLENLAYRFERKSVVREGYLKEMIQVLSDPRYGSNLSQVEATVKKHEAISADILAREERFQNLTTMADELVMENYHSKER
;
A
#
# COMPACT_ATOMS: atom_id res chain seq x y z
N MET A 1 -80.95 -24.27 23.81
CA MET A 1 -79.64 -23.96 23.20
C MET A 1 -78.73 -25.11 23.55
N SER A 2 -78.15 -25.76 22.54
CA SER A 2 -77.38 -26.99 22.70
C SER A 2 -75.95 -26.68 23.17
N GLN A 3 -75.36 -27.49 24.05
CA GLN A 3 -73.96 -27.36 24.49
C GLN A 3 -72.95 -27.21 23.33
N ARG A 4 -73.33 -27.69 22.14
CA ARG A 4 -72.56 -27.55 20.89
C ARG A 4 -72.56 -26.12 20.33
N GLU A 5 -73.66 -25.39 20.46
CA GLU A 5 -73.77 -23.98 20.02
C GLU A 5 -72.94 -23.06 20.93
N ASP A 6 -72.91 -23.34 22.23
CA ASP A 6 -72.12 -22.58 23.20
C ASP A 6 -70.61 -22.83 23.02
N ALA A 7 -70.22 -24.08 22.71
CA ALA A 7 -68.83 -24.40 22.35
C ALA A 7 -68.38 -23.70 21.06
N ILE A 8 -69.24 -23.64 20.03
CA ILE A 8 -68.94 -22.94 18.77
C ILE A 8 -68.84 -21.43 18.99
N LYS A 9 -69.73 -20.84 19.79
CA LYS A 9 -69.67 -19.41 20.15
C LYS A 9 -68.40 -19.07 20.94
N PHE A 10 -68.02 -19.91 21.90
CA PHE A 10 -66.79 -19.74 22.67
C PHE A 10 -65.55 -19.83 21.76
N GLU A 11 -65.48 -20.82 20.88
CA GLU A 11 -64.37 -20.99 19.95
C GLU A 11 -64.29 -19.82 18.94
N THR A 12 -65.43 -19.37 18.41
CA THR A 12 -65.51 -18.22 17.50
C THR A 12 -65.08 -16.92 18.20
N GLY A 13 -65.50 -16.72 19.46
CA GLY A 13 -65.08 -15.58 20.27
C GLY A 13 -63.58 -15.58 20.56
N ARG A 14 -63.02 -16.75 20.90
CA ARG A 14 -61.59 -16.94 21.15
C ARG A 14 -60.75 -16.69 19.89
N ILE A 15 -61.18 -17.19 18.73
CA ILE A 15 -60.52 -16.95 17.44
C ILE A 15 -60.53 -15.46 17.11
N LYS A 16 -61.66 -14.77 17.32
CA LYS A 16 -61.78 -13.33 17.07
C LYS A 16 -60.84 -12.52 17.97
N ALA A 17 -60.77 -12.83 19.26
CA ALA A 17 -59.88 -12.17 20.20
C ALA A 17 -58.39 -12.34 19.81
N LEU A 18 -57.99 -13.56 19.44
CA LEU A 18 -56.63 -13.85 18.98
C LEU A 18 -56.29 -13.13 17.64
N GLN A 19 -57.28 -12.96 16.76
CA GLN A 19 -57.10 -12.18 15.53
C GLN A 19 -56.94 -10.69 15.81
N GLU A 20 -57.71 -10.14 16.74
CA GLU A 20 -57.63 -8.73 17.16
C GLU A 20 -56.29 -8.43 17.84
N GLU A 21 -55.81 -9.31 18.71
CA GLU A 21 -54.50 -9.20 19.36
C GLU A 21 -53.35 -9.20 18.35
N ARG A 22 -53.37 -10.14 17.39
CA ARG A 22 -52.37 -10.16 16.29
C ARG A 22 -52.42 -8.91 15.44
N LEU A 23 -53.61 -8.41 15.14
CA LEU A 23 -53.80 -7.18 14.37
C LEU A 23 -53.22 -5.98 15.11
N HIS A 24 -53.37 -5.94 16.44
CA HIS A 24 -52.79 -4.90 17.30
C HIS A 24 -51.25 -4.96 17.32
N ILE A 25 -50.66 -6.13 17.54
CA ILE A 25 -49.20 -6.34 17.54
C ILE A 25 -48.59 -5.95 16.19
N GLN A 26 -49.23 -6.35 15.10
CA GLN A 26 -48.77 -6.03 13.75
C GLN A 26 -48.88 -4.54 13.43
N LYS A 27 -49.99 -3.88 13.82
CA LYS A 27 -50.15 -2.42 13.72
C LYS A 27 -49.00 -1.71 14.43
N LYS A 28 -48.71 -2.09 15.67
CA LYS A 28 -47.66 -1.50 16.50
C LYS A 28 -46.28 -1.67 15.87
N THR A 29 -45.95 -2.88 15.44
CA THR A 29 -44.67 -3.20 14.79
C THR A 29 -44.48 -2.43 13.49
N PHE A 30 -45.49 -2.41 12.61
CA PHE A 30 -45.43 -1.71 11.33
C PHE A 30 -45.39 -0.19 11.51
N THR A 31 -46.06 0.36 12.52
CA THR A 31 -45.97 1.79 12.88
C THR A 31 -44.54 2.15 13.28
N LYS A 32 -43.94 1.39 14.21
CA LYS A 32 -42.55 1.58 14.64
C LYS A 32 -41.57 1.42 13.46
N TRP A 33 -41.81 0.44 12.59
CA TRP A 33 -41.00 0.22 11.38
C TRP A 33 -41.06 1.44 10.45
N MET A 34 -42.26 1.93 10.11
CA MET A 34 -42.43 3.13 9.28
C MET A 34 -41.73 4.35 9.89
N ASN A 35 -41.89 4.56 11.20
CA ASN A 35 -41.28 5.70 11.89
C ASN A 35 -39.75 5.63 11.90
N SER A 36 -39.15 4.44 11.88
CA SER A 36 -37.69 4.29 11.77
C SER A 36 -37.11 4.88 10.47
N PHE A 37 -37.92 4.99 9.42
CA PHE A 37 -37.55 5.67 8.17
C PHE A 37 -38.02 7.12 8.16
N LEU A 38 -39.26 7.38 8.54
CA LEU A 38 -39.89 8.71 8.45
C LEU A 38 -39.30 9.74 9.41
N GLN A 39 -38.72 9.31 10.54
CA GLN A 39 -38.05 10.21 11.48
C GLN A 39 -36.94 11.04 10.79
N LYS A 40 -36.25 10.46 9.79
CA LYS A 40 -35.24 11.15 8.98
C LYS A 40 -35.82 12.31 8.15
N ALA A 41 -37.10 12.23 7.80
CA ALA A 41 -37.85 13.27 7.11
C ALA A 41 -38.68 14.15 8.06
N ARG A 42 -38.49 14.03 9.38
CA ARG A 42 -39.29 14.72 10.42
C ARG A 42 -40.79 14.48 10.27
N MET A 43 -41.15 13.25 9.88
CA MET A 43 -42.53 12.78 9.78
C MET A 43 -42.71 11.59 10.72
N GLU A 44 -43.90 11.45 11.29
CA GLU A 44 -44.22 10.37 12.22
C GLU A 44 -45.66 9.90 12.00
N VAL A 45 -45.90 8.61 12.16
CA VAL A 45 -47.20 7.95 12.17
C VAL A 45 -47.56 7.65 13.63
N GLU A 46 -48.67 8.20 14.11
CA GLU A 46 -49.21 7.89 15.44
C GLU A 46 -50.22 6.75 15.34
N ASP A 47 -51.15 6.83 14.39
CA ASP A 47 -52.10 5.76 14.09
C ASP A 47 -52.02 5.36 12.61
N LEU A 48 -51.49 4.16 12.37
CA LEU A 48 -51.32 3.59 11.04
C LEU A 48 -52.60 3.56 10.18
N PHE A 49 -53.79 3.43 10.79
CA PHE A 49 -55.04 3.27 10.05
C PHE A 49 -55.64 4.60 9.59
N THR A 50 -55.23 5.71 10.19
CA THR A 50 -55.77 7.04 9.86
C THR A 50 -54.71 7.94 9.21
N ASP A 51 -53.46 7.82 9.63
CA ASP A 51 -52.38 8.72 9.22
C ASP A 51 -51.86 8.49 7.80
N LEU A 52 -52.17 7.33 7.21
CA LEU A 52 -51.84 7.03 5.81
C LEU A 52 -52.91 7.55 4.84
N ALA A 53 -54.06 7.99 5.35
CA ALA A 53 -55.22 8.31 4.52
C ALA A 53 -54.99 9.47 3.55
N ASP A 54 -54.04 10.38 3.81
CA ASP A 54 -53.73 11.48 2.88
C ASP A 54 -52.66 11.14 1.81
N GLY A 55 -52.08 9.93 1.90
CA GLY A 55 -51.08 9.39 0.99
C GLY A 55 -49.68 9.99 1.12
N LYS A 56 -49.47 11.04 1.91
CA LYS A 56 -48.18 11.76 1.94
C LYS A 56 -47.10 11.00 2.69
N LYS A 57 -47.44 10.45 3.87
CA LYS A 57 -46.51 9.62 4.67
C LYS A 57 -46.11 8.35 3.91
N LEU A 58 -47.08 7.74 3.21
CA LEU A 58 -46.84 6.56 2.36
C LEU A 58 -45.90 6.89 1.19
N LEU A 59 -46.17 7.96 0.45
CA LEU A 59 -45.31 8.38 -0.66
C LEU A 59 -43.88 8.68 -0.17
N LYS A 60 -43.76 9.37 0.98
CA LYS A 60 -42.44 9.69 1.52
C LYS A 60 -41.67 8.46 1.98
N LEU A 61 -42.34 7.49 2.61
CA LEU A 61 -41.73 6.21 2.97
C LEU A 61 -41.15 5.53 1.72
N LEU A 62 -41.93 5.44 0.65
CA LEU A 62 -41.52 4.80 -0.60
C LEU A 62 -40.29 5.49 -1.22
N GLU A 63 -40.23 6.82 -1.21
CA GLU A 63 -39.04 7.55 -1.65
C GLU A 63 -37.80 7.20 -0.83
N ILE A 64 -37.94 7.11 0.50
CA ILE A 64 -36.81 6.83 1.40
C ILE A 64 -36.28 5.41 1.21
N ILE A 65 -37.17 4.41 1.15
CA ILE A 65 -36.75 3.00 1.09
C ILE A 65 -36.27 2.59 -0.31
N SER A 66 -36.79 3.21 -1.37
CA SER A 66 -36.36 2.91 -2.74
C SER A 66 -35.20 3.76 -3.23
N GLY A 67 -34.98 4.94 -2.63
CA GLY A 67 -34.04 5.94 -3.13
C GLY A 67 -34.52 6.68 -4.39
N GLU A 68 -35.73 6.39 -4.89
CA GLU A 68 -36.32 7.02 -6.07
C GLU A 68 -37.20 8.23 -5.69
N LYS A 69 -37.30 9.24 -6.56
CA LYS A 69 -38.19 10.39 -6.36
C LYS A 69 -39.56 10.11 -6.96
N LEU A 70 -40.63 10.14 -6.14
CA LEU A 70 -42.00 9.80 -6.55
C LEU A 70 -42.86 11.03 -6.92
N GLY A 71 -42.25 12.21 -6.98
CA GLY A 71 -42.93 13.46 -7.32
C GLY A 71 -43.63 14.12 -6.13
N LYS A 72 -44.07 15.38 -6.30
CA LYS A 72 -44.67 16.14 -5.19
C LYS A 72 -46.11 15.66 -4.91
N PRO A 73 -46.49 15.49 -3.63
CA PRO A 73 -47.86 15.16 -3.27
C PRO A 73 -48.81 16.33 -3.56
N ASN A 74 -50.06 16.02 -3.87
CA ASN A 74 -51.14 16.99 -3.91
C ASN A 74 -51.43 17.47 -2.48
N HIS A 75 -51.51 18.78 -2.29
CA HIS A 75 -51.77 19.43 -0.99
C HIS A 75 -53.25 19.67 -0.70
N GLY A 76 -54.14 19.38 -1.63
CA GLY A 76 -55.58 19.55 -1.45
C GLY A 76 -56.15 18.64 -0.36
N LYS A 77 -57.20 19.12 0.33
CA LYS A 77 -57.78 18.44 1.51
C LYS A 77 -58.93 17.48 1.18
N MET A 78 -59.56 17.64 0.01
CA MET A 78 -60.68 16.79 -0.44
C MET A 78 -60.26 15.32 -0.62
N ARG A 79 -61.21 14.39 -0.43
CA ARG A 79 -60.99 12.94 -0.59
C ARG A 79 -60.36 12.58 -1.94
N VAL A 80 -60.75 13.26 -3.02
CA VAL A 80 -60.18 13.03 -4.36
C VAL A 80 -58.66 13.29 -4.42
N HIS A 81 -58.15 14.32 -3.74
CA HIS A 81 -56.71 14.62 -3.69
C HIS A 81 -55.94 13.58 -2.87
N LYS A 82 -56.56 13.05 -1.81
CA LYS A 82 -56.01 11.96 -1.00
C LYS A 82 -55.88 10.67 -1.82
N ILE A 83 -56.94 10.32 -2.57
CA ILE A 83 -56.95 9.19 -3.49
C ILE A 83 -55.86 9.35 -4.55
N GLU A 84 -55.68 10.55 -5.11
CA GLU A 84 -54.62 10.82 -6.08
C GLU A 84 -53.21 10.54 -5.50
N ASN A 85 -52.95 10.98 -4.26
CA ASN A 85 -51.67 10.73 -3.58
C ASN A 85 -51.43 9.25 -3.30
N VAL A 86 -52.45 8.53 -2.84
CA VAL A 86 -52.35 7.08 -2.61
C VAL A 86 -52.16 6.35 -3.93
N ASN A 87 -52.89 6.70 -4.99
CA ASN A 87 -52.72 6.14 -6.33
C ASN A 87 -51.31 6.34 -6.88
N LYS A 88 -50.66 7.48 -6.63
CA LYS A 88 -49.23 7.65 -6.98
C LYS A 88 -48.34 6.61 -6.29
N SER A 89 -48.59 6.35 -5.01
CA SER A 89 -47.85 5.34 -4.23
C SER A 89 -48.12 3.93 -4.74
N LEU A 90 -49.39 3.59 -5.00
CA LEU A 90 -49.78 2.28 -5.54
C LEU A 90 -49.24 2.05 -6.95
N ALA A 91 -49.30 3.07 -7.82
CA ALA A 91 -48.75 3.00 -9.17
C ALA A 91 -47.24 2.68 -9.16
N PHE A 92 -46.48 3.34 -8.28
CA PHE A 92 -45.08 2.99 -8.07
C PHE A 92 -44.91 1.54 -7.59
N LEU A 93 -45.68 1.12 -6.60
CA LEU A 93 -45.60 -0.25 -6.08
C LEU A 93 -45.97 -1.31 -7.11
N HIS A 94 -46.93 -1.06 -8.00
CA HIS A 94 -47.27 -1.94 -9.12
C HIS A 94 -46.10 -2.19 -10.08
N THR A 95 -45.16 -1.24 -10.19
CA THR A 95 -43.92 -1.46 -10.98
C THR A 95 -42.93 -2.41 -10.28
N LYS A 96 -43.08 -2.62 -8.97
CA LYS A 96 -42.12 -3.39 -8.15
C LYS A 96 -42.70 -4.72 -7.65
N VAL A 97 -44.02 -4.83 -7.47
CA VAL A 97 -44.72 -5.99 -6.91
C VAL A 97 -46.12 -6.11 -7.50
N ARG A 98 -46.65 -7.34 -7.57
CA ARG A 98 -48.07 -7.57 -7.86
C ARG A 98 -48.91 -7.28 -6.61
N LEU A 99 -49.68 -6.20 -6.64
CA LEU A 99 -50.70 -5.90 -5.65
C LEU A 99 -52.04 -6.43 -6.16
N GLU A 100 -52.51 -7.53 -5.59
CA GLU A 100 -53.85 -8.06 -5.86
C GLU A 100 -54.78 -7.59 -4.73
N SER A 101 -55.90 -6.95 -5.08
CA SER A 101 -57.01 -6.63 -4.16
C SER A 101 -56.83 -5.46 -3.19
N ILE A 102 -55.95 -4.48 -3.45
CA ILE A 102 -55.85 -3.24 -2.65
C ILE A 102 -56.09 -2.00 -3.52
N GLY A 103 -57.18 -1.27 -3.27
CA GLY A 103 -57.50 0.01 -3.90
C GLY A 103 -57.00 1.21 -3.08
N ALA A 104 -56.99 2.39 -3.69
CA ALA A 104 -56.62 3.62 -2.97
C ALA A 104 -57.69 4.02 -1.94
N GLU A 105 -58.95 3.75 -2.24
CA GLU A 105 -60.11 3.92 -1.37
C GLU A 105 -59.95 3.18 -0.04
N ASP A 106 -59.40 1.96 -0.06
CA ASP A 106 -59.21 1.15 1.14
C ASP A 106 -58.25 1.80 2.15
N ILE A 107 -57.25 2.50 1.63
CA ILE A 107 -56.25 3.22 2.45
C ILE A 107 -56.81 4.55 2.93
N VAL A 108 -57.50 5.28 2.05
CA VAL A 108 -58.11 6.59 2.37
C VAL A 108 -59.23 6.45 3.40
N ASP A 109 -60.01 5.37 3.32
CA ASP A 109 -61.14 5.10 4.21
C ASP A 109 -60.73 4.28 5.46
N GLY A 110 -59.44 3.92 5.58
CA GLY A 110 -58.87 3.39 6.83
C GLY A 110 -59.12 1.91 7.08
N ASN A 111 -59.21 1.06 6.05
CA ASN A 111 -59.43 -0.38 6.21
C ASN A 111 -58.21 -1.05 6.87
N PRO A 112 -58.32 -1.52 8.14
CA PRO A 112 -57.17 -1.99 8.90
C PRO A 112 -56.44 -3.18 8.25
N ARG A 113 -57.19 -4.13 7.68
CA ARG A 113 -56.62 -5.35 7.09
C ARG A 113 -55.85 -5.06 5.82
N LEU A 114 -56.39 -4.19 4.95
CA LEU A 114 -55.77 -3.85 3.68
C LEU A 114 -54.57 -2.91 3.88
N ILE A 115 -54.63 -2.00 4.86
CA ILE A 115 -53.48 -1.17 5.24
C ILE A 115 -52.31 -2.04 5.74
N LEU A 116 -52.56 -2.98 6.67
CA LEU A 116 -51.50 -3.90 7.12
C LEU A 116 -50.98 -4.78 5.98
N GLY A 117 -51.87 -5.24 5.09
CA GLY A 117 -51.50 -5.99 3.88
C GLY A 117 -50.58 -5.20 2.95
N LEU A 118 -50.87 -3.91 2.74
CA LEU A 118 -50.05 -3.00 1.94
C LEU A 118 -48.67 -2.81 2.57
N ILE A 119 -48.61 -2.43 3.85
CA ILE A 119 -47.33 -2.21 4.54
C ILE A 119 -46.48 -3.48 4.59
N TRP A 120 -47.10 -4.65 4.81
CA TRP A 120 -46.40 -5.93 4.71
C TRP A 120 -45.81 -6.16 3.32
N THR A 121 -46.56 -5.88 2.26
CA THR A 121 -46.06 -6.03 0.88
C THR A 121 -44.84 -5.13 0.64
N ILE A 122 -44.85 -3.91 1.18
CA ILE A 122 -43.72 -2.98 1.11
C ILE A 122 -42.51 -3.54 1.87
N ILE A 123 -42.69 -3.99 3.11
CA ILE A 123 -41.61 -4.60 3.92
C ILE A 123 -41.04 -5.82 3.18
N LEU A 124 -41.91 -6.71 2.70
CA LEU A 124 -41.50 -7.92 1.98
C LEU A 124 -40.65 -7.57 0.76
N ARG A 125 -41.06 -6.59 -0.04
CA ARG A 125 -40.34 -6.22 -1.26
C ARG A 125 -39.00 -5.54 -0.98
N PHE A 126 -38.99 -4.52 -0.13
CA PHE A 126 -37.85 -3.61 0.02
C PHE A 126 -36.94 -3.95 1.21
N GLN A 127 -37.33 -4.88 2.08
CA GLN A 127 -36.49 -5.30 3.22
C GLN A 127 -36.19 -6.79 3.19
N ILE A 128 -37.10 -7.63 2.71
CA ILE A 128 -36.88 -9.09 2.79
C ILE A 128 -36.38 -9.64 1.46
N GLN A 129 -36.97 -9.25 0.34
CA GLN A 129 -36.57 -9.73 -1.00
C GLN A 129 -35.21 -9.20 -1.49
N GLU A 130 -34.64 -8.19 -0.85
CA GLU A 130 -33.27 -7.71 -1.13
C GLU A 130 -32.18 -8.50 -0.38
N ILE A 131 -32.56 -9.46 0.46
CA ILE A 131 -31.62 -10.27 1.24
C ILE A 131 -30.91 -11.25 0.31
N GLU A 132 -29.62 -10.98 0.06
CA GLU A 132 -28.72 -11.88 -0.64
C GLU A 132 -27.84 -12.62 0.38
N ILE A 133 -27.85 -13.95 0.31
CA ILE A 133 -26.97 -14.78 1.12
C ILE A 133 -25.93 -15.36 0.18
N ASP A 134 -24.65 -15.08 0.46
CA ASP A 134 -23.52 -15.84 -0.08
C ASP A 134 -23.75 -17.31 0.32
N VAL A 135 -24.38 -18.07 -0.57
CA VAL A 135 -24.30 -19.52 -0.57
C VAL A 135 -22.90 -19.82 -1.09
N ASN A 136 -22.04 -20.31 -0.21
CA ASN A 136 -20.76 -20.89 -0.62
C ASN A 136 -21.03 -21.91 -1.74
N GLU A 137 -20.11 -21.98 -2.70
CA GLU A 137 -20.19 -22.76 -3.95
C GLU A 137 -20.42 -24.28 -3.76
N ASP A 138 -20.47 -24.79 -2.52
CA ASP A 138 -20.57 -26.22 -2.20
C ASP A 138 -22.02 -26.76 -2.06
N ASP A 139 -23.06 -25.90 -2.11
CA ASP A 139 -24.47 -26.32 -2.05
C ASP A 139 -25.16 -26.12 -3.41
N GLU A 140 -24.93 -27.05 -4.36
CA GLU A 140 -25.55 -27.07 -5.71
C GLU A 140 -27.08 -27.31 -5.73
N SER A 141 -27.77 -27.30 -4.59
CA SER A 141 -29.22 -27.54 -4.50
C SER A 141 -30.06 -26.26 -4.35
N SER A 142 -29.59 -25.12 -4.87
CA SER A 142 -30.31 -23.85 -4.77
C SER A 142 -31.47 -23.73 -5.78
N GLU A 143 -32.53 -24.50 -5.54
CA GLU A 143 -33.87 -24.01 -5.88
C GLU A 143 -34.00 -22.59 -5.32
N LYS A 144 -34.65 -21.68 -6.06
CA LYS A 144 -34.90 -20.29 -5.63
C LYS A 144 -35.68 -20.28 -4.31
N LYS A 145 -34.95 -20.40 -3.20
CA LYS A 145 -35.48 -20.29 -1.85
C LYS A 145 -36.19 -18.96 -1.74
N SER A 146 -37.38 -18.95 -1.16
CA SER A 146 -38.10 -17.70 -0.93
C SER A 146 -37.21 -16.74 -0.15
N ALA A 147 -37.35 -15.43 -0.33
CA ALA A 147 -36.58 -14.45 0.43
C ALA A 147 -36.70 -14.64 1.96
N LYS A 148 -37.86 -15.17 2.39
CA LYS A 148 -38.09 -15.62 3.78
C LYS A 148 -37.18 -16.79 4.18
N ASP A 149 -37.05 -17.80 3.32
CA ASP A 149 -36.23 -18.99 3.56
C ASP A 149 -34.75 -18.64 3.56
N ALA A 150 -34.35 -17.67 2.72
CA ALA A 150 -33.04 -17.06 2.79
C ALA A 150 -32.82 -16.46 4.19
N LEU A 151 -33.66 -15.52 4.63
CA LEU A 151 -33.49 -14.93 5.97
C LEU A 151 -33.48 -15.99 7.09
N LEU A 152 -34.30 -17.05 6.98
CA LEU A 152 -34.31 -18.15 7.93
C LEU A 152 -32.96 -18.89 7.96
N LEU A 153 -32.43 -19.23 6.78
CA LEU A 153 -31.13 -19.87 6.62
C LEU A 153 -30.01 -19.00 7.19
N TRP A 154 -30.06 -17.68 6.99
CA TRP A 154 -29.10 -16.75 7.60
C TRP A 154 -29.17 -16.82 9.12
N CYS A 155 -30.37 -16.80 9.72
CA CYS A 155 -30.53 -16.92 11.17
C CYS A 155 -29.92 -18.23 11.67
N GLN A 156 -30.30 -19.36 11.05
CA GLN A 156 -29.80 -20.69 11.40
C GLN A 156 -28.28 -20.78 11.34
N ARG A 157 -27.67 -20.30 10.25
CA ARG A 157 -26.20 -20.29 10.09
C ARG A 157 -25.51 -19.42 11.16
N LYS A 158 -26.11 -18.29 11.54
CA LYS A 158 -25.54 -17.36 12.51
C LYS A 158 -25.71 -17.80 13.96
N THR A 159 -26.77 -18.53 14.26
CA THR A 159 -27.03 -19.06 15.60
C THR A 159 -26.62 -20.53 15.75
N ALA A 160 -26.00 -21.14 14.74
CA ALA A 160 -25.52 -22.51 14.82
C ALA A 160 -24.51 -22.67 15.97
N GLY A 161 -24.70 -23.69 16.81
CA GLY A 161 -23.85 -23.98 17.95
C GLY A 161 -24.18 -23.22 19.24
N TYR A 162 -25.17 -22.32 19.24
CA TYR A 162 -25.61 -21.64 20.47
C TYR A 162 -26.53 -22.53 21.31
N PRO A 163 -26.22 -22.78 22.60
CA PRO A 163 -27.08 -23.55 23.48
C PRO A 163 -28.47 -22.92 23.60
N GLY A 164 -29.52 -23.75 23.56
CA GLY A 164 -30.91 -23.32 23.71
C GLY A 164 -31.50 -22.58 22.50
N VAL A 165 -30.79 -22.53 21.37
CA VAL A 165 -31.26 -21.87 20.14
C VAL A 165 -31.41 -22.88 19.01
N ASN A 166 -32.64 -23.01 18.53
CA ASN A 166 -32.99 -23.81 17.37
C ASN A 166 -34.02 -23.03 16.55
N ILE A 167 -33.57 -22.31 15.52
CA ILE A 167 -34.43 -21.45 14.71
C ILE A 167 -35.05 -22.26 13.57
N GLN A 168 -36.34 -22.54 13.65
CA GLN A 168 -37.09 -23.30 12.62
C GLN A 168 -38.19 -22.47 11.96
N ASP A 169 -38.57 -21.35 12.57
CA ASP A 169 -39.66 -20.48 12.14
C ASP A 169 -39.39 -19.02 12.53
N PHE A 170 -40.31 -18.13 12.18
CA PHE A 170 -40.33 -16.74 12.64
C PHE A 170 -41.48 -16.47 13.63
N HIS A 171 -41.86 -17.47 14.42
CA HIS A 171 -42.87 -17.30 15.48
C HIS A 171 -42.37 -17.84 16.83
N VAL A 172 -42.39 -19.15 17.02
CA VAL A 172 -42.22 -19.80 18.33
C VAL A 172 -40.74 -19.96 18.64
N SER A 173 -39.91 -20.15 17.63
CA SER A 173 -38.45 -20.26 17.76
C SER A 173 -37.79 -19.01 18.37
N TRP A 174 -38.47 -17.86 18.33
CA TRP A 174 -37.96 -16.57 18.82
C TRP A 174 -38.52 -16.18 20.19
N ARG A 175 -39.52 -16.92 20.68
CA ARG A 175 -40.30 -16.59 21.89
C ARG A 175 -39.44 -16.42 23.13
N ASN A 176 -38.43 -17.29 23.31
CA ASN A 176 -37.58 -17.29 24.51
C ASN A 176 -36.50 -16.19 24.50
N GLY A 177 -36.39 -15.41 23.43
CA GLY A 177 -35.44 -14.31 23.27
C GLY A 177 -34.00 -14.72 22.98
N LEU A 178 -33.63 -16.00 23.09
CA LEU A 178 -32.24 -16.44 22.91
C LEU A 178 -31.77 -16.29 21.46
N GLY A 179 -32.67 -16.49 20.48
CA GLY A 179 -32.35 -16.28 19.07
C GLY A 179 -31.85 -14.86 18.76
N PHE A 180 -32.48 -13.83 19.35
CA PHE A 180 -32.05 -12.44 19.16
C PHE A 180 -30.69 -12.17 19.81
N ASN A 181 -30.47 -12.68 21.03
CA ASN A 181 -29.19 -12.54 21.73
C ASN A 181 -28.05 -13.26 20.98
N ALA A 182 -28.31 -14.47 20.47
CA ALA A 182 -27.35 -15.23 19.68
C ALA A 182 -26.99 -14.52 18.38
N LEU A 183 -27.97 -13.91 17.68
CA LEU A 183 -27.70 -13.11 16.49
C LEU A 183 -26.76 -11.95 16.79
N ILE A 184 -26.99 -11.21 17.88
CA ILE A 184 -26.12 -10.11 18.29
C ILE A 184 -24.73 -10.64 18.65
N HIS A 185 -24.64 -11.63 19.53
CA HIS A 185 -23.37 -12.21 19.98
C HIS A 185 -22.54 -12.79 18.82
N SER A 186 -23.18 -13.39 17.81
CA SER A 186 -22.49 -13.95 16.64
C SER A 186 -21.78 -12.91 15.77
N HIS A 187 -22.22 -11.64 15.82
CA HIS A 187 -21.62 -10.53 15.07
C HIS A 187 -20.79 -9.61 15.96
N ARG A 188 -21.21 -9.44 17.22
CA ARG A 188 -20.60 -8.58 18.25
C ARG A 188 -20.59 -9.31 19.59
N PRO A 189 -19.65 -10.25 19.79
CA PRO A 189 -19.54 -11.01 21.04
C PRO A 189 -19.33 -10.12 22.27
N ASP A 190 -18.71 -8.95 22.07
CA ASP A 190 -18.43 -7.95 23.09
C ASP A 190 -19.69 -7.33 23.72
N LEU A 191 -20.85 -7.39 23.05
CA LEU A 191 -22.07 -6.75 23.51
C LEU A 191 -22.97 -7.66 24.37
N ILE A 192 -22.79 -8.98 24.33
CA ILE A 192 -23.71 -9.95 24.96
C ILE A 192 -22.93 -10.93 25.82
N ASN A 193 -23.24 -11.01 27.11
CA ASN A 193 -22.76 -12.12 27.94
C ASN A 193 -23.70 -13.33 27.78
N TYR A 194 -23.55 -14.09 26.69
CA TYR A 194 -24.46 -15.18 26.35
C TYR A 194 -24.55 -16.28 27.42
N PRO A 195 -23.44 -16.73 28.06
CA PRO A 195 -23.49 -17.74 29.13
C PRO A 195 -24.35 -17.37 30.35
N ALA A 196 -24.62 -16.08 30.57
CA ALA A 196 -25.47 -15.61 31.66
C ALA A 196 -26.97 -15.69 31.34
N LEU A 197 -27.36 -16.04 30.11
CA LEU A 197 -28.76 -16.11 29.68
C LEU A 197 -29.38 -17.47 30.02
N HIS A 198 -30.66 -17.46 30.40
CA HIS A 198 -31.40 -18.66 30.79
C HIS A 198 -32.65 -18.86 29.93
N ASN A 199 -32.94 -20.12 29.55
CA ASN A 199 -34.09 -20.46 28.68
C ASN A 199 -35.44 -20.00 29.25
N ASN A 200 -35.62 -19.99 30.58
CA ASN A 200 -36.91 -19.70 31.21
C ASN A 200 -37.17 -18.19 31.40
N SER A 201 -36.19 -17.33 31.11
CA SER A 201 -36.27 -15.87 31.36
C SER A 201 -36.63 -15.10 30.08
N HIS A 202 -37.72 -15.47 29.42
CA HIS A 202 -38.10 -14.97 28.08
C HIS A 202 -38.10 -13.43 28.01
N ILE A 203 -38.88 -12.77 28.87
CA ILE A 203 -39.03 -11.31 28.88
C ILE A 203 -37.70 -10.59 29.12
N GLN A 204 -36.85 -11.12 30.00
CA GLN A 204 -35.53 -10.53 30.27
C GLN A 204 -34.60 -10.70 29.07
N ASN A 205 -34.55 -11.90 28.47
CA ASN A 205 -33.74 -12.16 27.28
C ASN A 205 -34.16 -11.26 26.10
N LEU A 206 -35.47 -11.12 25.87
CA LEU A 206 -36.02 -10.27 24.81
C LEU A 206 -35.63 -8.80 25.03
N ASN A 207 -35.91 -8.26 26.22
CA ASN A 207 -35.56 -6.87 26.53
C ASN A 207 -34.05 -6.63 26.45
N ASN A 208 -33.22 -7.56 26.92
CA ASN A 208 -31.76 -7.47 26.80
C ASN A 208 -31.33 -7.30 25.34
N ALA A 209 -31.79 -8.18 24.45
CA ALA A 209 -31.44 -8.08 23.03
C ALA A 209 -31.98 -6.81 22.37
N PHE A 210 -33.19 -6.37 22.73
CA PHE A 210 -33.82 -5.21 22.11
C PHE A 210 -33.15 -3.91 22.55
N ASP A 211 -32.81 -3.79 23.83
CA ASP A 211 -32.15 -2.61 24.38
C ASP A 211 -30.72 -2.48 23.86
N ILE A 212 -29.97 -3.59 23.77
CA ILE A 212 -28.62 -3.60 23.20
C ILE A 212 -28.67 -3.26 21.71
N ALA A 213 -29.62 -3.85 20.97
CA ALA A 213 -29.77 -3.54 19.54
C ALA A 213 -30.09 -2.06 19.29
N GLN A 214 -30.91 -1.44 20.13
CA GLN A 214 -31.23 -0.01 20.01
C GLN A 214 -30.05 0.88 20.40
N LYS A 215 -29.43 0.64 21.57
CA LYS A 215 -28.38 1.50 22.12
C LYS A 215 -27.06 1.39 21.36
N GLU A 216 -26.63 0.16 21.07
CA GLU A 216 -25.28 -0.12 20.56
C GLU A 216 -25.25 -0.32 19.04
N LEU A 217 -26.34 -0.80 18.45
CA LEU A 217 -26.41 -1.09 17.01
C LEU A 217 -27.31 -0.12 16.23
N GLY A 218 -28.06 0.75 16.91
CA GLY A 218 -28.99 1.70 16.30
C GLY A 218 -30.19 1.02 15.60
N ILE A 219 -30.50 -0.23 15.96
CA ILE A 219 -31.65 -0.96 15.43
C ILE A 219 -32.90 -0.50 16.21
N PRO A 220 -33.91 0.06 15.55
CA PRO A 220 -35.11 0.57 16.23
C PRO A 220 -35.86 -0.58 16.90
N ARG A 221 -36.26 -0.42 18.17
CA ARG A 221 -37.02 -1.43 18.91
C ARG A 221 -38.44 -1.59 18.33
N LEU A 222 -38.63 -2.50 17.38
CA LEU A 222 -39.91 -2.70 16.69
C LEU A 222 -40.91 -3.56 17.47
N LEU A 223 -40.41 -4.49 18.28
CA LEU A 223 -41.21 -5.41 19.09
C LEU A 223 -41.10 -5.05 20.57
N ASP A 224 -42.13 -5.38 21.34
CA ASP A 224 -42.05 -5.40 22.79
C ASP A 224 -42.03 -6.84 23.29
N ALA A 225 -41.33 -7.09 24.40
CA ALA A 225 -41.08 -8.45 24.88
C ALA A 225 -42.39 -9.21 25.17
N GLU A 226 -43.40 -8.51 25.70
CA GLU A 226 -44.72 -9.05 26.00
C GLU A 226 -45.48 -9.51 24.73
N ASP A 227 -45.31 -8.79 23.62
CA ASP A 227 -45.93 -9.12 22.33
C ASP A 227 -45.29 -10.36 21.66
N VAL A 228 -44.10 -10.75 22.14
CA VAL A 228 -43.33 -11.91 21.65
C VAL A 228 -43.44 -13.11 22.59
N ASP A 229 -43.59 -12.92 23.90
CA ASP A 229 -43.78 -14.03 24.85
C ASP A 229 -45.22 -14.54 24.93
N ILE A 230 -45.83 -14.79 23.77
CA ILE A 230 -47.16 -15.38 23.63
C ILE A 230 -47.06 -16.76 22.95
N ASN A 231 -48.15 -17.54 23.00
CA ASN A 231 -48.15 -18.92 22.47
C ASN A 231 -47.76 -19.01 20.99
N LYS A 232 -48.18 -18.02 20.19
CA LYS A 232 -47.81 -17.94 18.76
C LYS A 232 -47.65 -16.47 18.35
N PRO A 233 -46.42 -15.94 18.40
CA PRO A 233 -46.10 -14.58 18.00
C PRO A 233 -46.47 -14.32 16.54
N ASP A 234 -46.76 -13.06 16.20
CA ASP A 234 -47.06 -12.67 14.82
C ASP A 234 -45.81 -12.79 13.95
N GLU A 235 -45.89 -13.71 12.99
CA GLU A 235 -44.77 -14.08 12.13
C GLU A 235 -44.23 -12.88 11.33
N LYS A 236 -45.12 -12.07 10.77
CA LYS A 236 -44.74 -10.90 9.97
C LYS A 236 -43.99 -9.87 10.81
N SER A 237 -44.43 -9.66 12.05
CA SER A 237 -43.79 -8.74 12.99
C SER A 237 -42.38 -9.20 13.36
N VAL A 238 -42.19 -10.49 13.66
CA VAL A 238 -40.86 -11.06 13.94
C VAL A 238 -39.95 -10.98 12.71
N ILE A 239 -40.43 -11.36 11.52
CA ILE A 239 -39.64 -11.26 10.27
C ILE A 239 -39.18 -9.82 10.04
N THR A 240 -40.07 -8.84 10.20
CA THR A 240 -39.77 -7.41 10.00
C THR A 240 -38.61 -6.97 10.90
N TYR A 241 -38.63 -7.40 12.16
CA TYR A 241 -37.59 -7.03 13.09
C TYR A 241 -36.28 -7.76 12.84
N VAL A 242 -36.32 -9.07 12.58
CA VAL A 242 -35.12 -9.86 12.24
C VAL A 242 -34.48 -9.37 10.93
N ALA A 243 -35.25 -8.93 9.94
CA ALA A 243 -34.73 -8.30 8.73
C ALA A 243 -33.96 -7.01 9.04
N SER A 244 -34.38 -6.24 10.05
CA SER A 244 -33.66 -5.04 10.50
C SER A 244 -32.28 -5.37 11.10
N TYR A 245 -32.16 -6.50 11.81
CA TYR A 245 -30.86 -7.03 12.25
C TYR A 245 -29.99 -7.44 11.06
N TYR A 246 -30.55 -8.19 10.10
CA TYR A 246 -29.82 -8.62 8.90
C TYR A 246 -29.21 -7.42 8.17
N HIS A 247 -30.01 -6.40 7.85
CA HIS A 247 -29.52 -5.22 7.12
C HIS A 247 -28.43 -4.46 7.86
N THR A 248 -28.58 -4.34 9.18
CA THR A 248 -27.58 -3.67 10.02
C THR A 248 -26.25 -4.40 9.99
N PHE A 249 -26.26 -5.72 10.17
CA PHE A 249 -25.04 -6.54 10.14
C PHE A 249 -24.46 -6.69 8.73
N ALA A 250 -25.30 -6.75 7.69
CA ALA A 250 -24.87 -6.76 6.30
C ALA A 250 -24.13 -5.46 5.94
N ARG A 251 -24.68 -4.30 6.33
CA ARG A 251 -24.03 -3.00 6.18
C ARG A 251 -22.69 -2.95 6.91
N MET A 252 -22.64 -3.33 8.20
CA MET A 252 -21.39 -3.36 8.96
C MET A 252 -20.32 -4.25 8.31
N LYS A 253 -20.71 -5.44 7.80
CA LYS A 253 -19.79 -6.33 7.07
C LYS A 253 -19.27 -5.69 5.77
N SER A 254 -20.14 -4.98 5.04
CA SER A 254 -19.78 -4.26 3.81
C SER A 254 -18.79 -3.13 4.10
N GLU A 255 -19.06 -2.32 5.14
CA GLU A 255 -18.17 -1.25 5.59
C GLU A 255 -16.79 -1.78 6.00
N MET A 256 -16.74 -2.90 6.75
CA MET A 256 -15.47 -3.56 7.11
C MET A 256 -14.69 -4.06 5.89
N LYS A 257 -15.37 -4.64 4.88
CA LYS A 257 -14.75 -5.03 3.60
C LYS A 257 -14.20 -3.79 2.87
N GLY A 258 -14.95 -2.69 2.85
CA GLY A 258 -14.51 -1.40 2.29
C GLY A 258 -13.25 -0.87 2.97
N GLY A 259 -13.22 -0.88 4.31
CA GLY A 259 -12.04 -0.48 5.09
C GLY A 259 -10.81 -1.33 4.78
N LYS A 260 -10.95 -2.66 4.67
CA LYS A 260 -9.84 -3.56 4.27
C LYS A 260 -9.32 -3.26 2.86
N ARG A 261 -10.20 -2.96 1.91
CA ARG A 261 -9.80 -2.59 0.54
C ARG A 261 -8.99 -1.29 0.53
N ILE A 262 -9.44 -0.28 1.28
CA ILE A 262 -8.72 1.00 1.42
C ILE A 262 -7.35 0.76 2.06
N ALA A 263 -7.27 0.00 3.15
CA ALA A 263 -6.01 -0.32 3.82
C ALA A 263 -5.01 -1.00 2.86
N ASN A 264 -5.48 -1.94 2.03
CA ASN A 264 -4.64 -2.60 1.02
C ASN A 264 -4.10 -1.62 -0.01
N ILE A 265 -4.94 -0.71 -0.52
CA ILE A 265 -4.52 0.33 -1.49
C ILE A 265 -3.47 1.24 -0.87
N VAL A 266 -3.72 1.74 0.35
CA VAL A 266 -2.78 2.60 1.08
C VAL A 266 -1.44 1.90 1.29
N SER A 267 -1.43 0.62 1.69
CA SER A 267 -0.19 -0.14 1.84
C SER A 267 0.59 -0.25 0.53
N GLN A 268 -0.08 -0.48 -0.60
CA GLN A 268 0.58 -0.54 -1.91
C GLN A 268 1.18 0.80 -2.32
N MET A 269 0.50 1.92 -2.00
CA MET A 269 1.02 3.27 -2.23
C MET A 269 2.25 3.55 -1.38
N MET A 270 2.20 3.23 -0.08
CA MET A 270 3.36 3.39 0.81
C MET A 270 4.57 2.59 0.33
N ASP A 271 4.37 1.36 -0.17
CA ASP A 271 5.45 0.57 -0.72
C ASP A 271 5.98 1.13 -2.05
N ALA A 272 5.14 1.81 -2.85
CA ALA A 272 5.62 2.52 -4.03
C ALA A 272 6.49 3.72 -3.64
N ASP A 273 6.11 4.47 -2.60
CA ASP A 273 6.89 5.61 -2.11
C ASP A 273 8.23 5.19 -1.49
N LYS A 274 8.28 4.05 -0.78
CA LYS A 274 9.56 3.46 -0.33
C LYS A 274 10.51 3.18 -1.50
N LEU A 275 10.00 2.64 -2.61
CA LEU A 275 10.82 2.36 -3.78
C LEU A 275 11.35 3.66 -4.42
N LYS A 276 10.53 4.72 -4.49
CA LYS A 276 10.95 6.05 -4.96
C LYS A 276 12.08 6.62 -4.10
N ASN A 277 11.92 6.60 -2.77
CA ASN A 277 12.94 7.08 -1.84
C ASN A 277 14.27 6.30 -2.00
N ASN A 278 14.20 4.98 -2.17
CA ASN A 278 15.38 4.16 -2.43
C ASN A 278 16.06 4.55 -3.75
N TYR A 279 15.28 4.81 -4.81
CA TYR A 279 15.82 5.26 -6.09
C TYR A 279 16.57 6.58 -5.96
N GLU A 280 15.98 7.57 -5.30
CA GLU A 280 16.61 8.88 -5.08
C GLU A 280 17.89 8.76 -4.24
N MET A 281 17.86 7.95 -3.18
CA MET A 281 19.02 7.71 -2.33
C MET A 281 20.16 7.03 -3.09
N PHE A 282 19.89 5.94 -3.81
CA PHE A 282 20.91 5.21 -4.55
C PHE A 282 21.49 6.05 -5.69
N THR A 283 20.65 6.79 -6.41
CA THR A 283 21.08 7.70 -7.48
C THR A 283 22.01 8.78 -6.92
N THR A 284 21.64 9.43 -5.81
CA THR A 284 22.46 10.45 -5.15
C THR A 284 23.82 9.89 -4.74
N ASN A 285 23.83 8.73 -4.09
CA ASN A 285 25.07 8.10 -3.61
C ASN A 285 26.01 7.76 -4.76
N LEU A 286 25.47 7.21 -5.86
CA LEU A 286 26.27 6.88 -7.04
C LEU A 286 26.86 8.14 -7.69
N LEU A 287 26.03 9.17 -7.91
CA LEU A 287 26.48 10.44 -8.50
C LEU A 287 27.56 11.12 -7.63
N GLN A 288 27.41 11.12 -6.31
CA GLN A 288 28.41 11.65 -5.39
C GLN A 288 29.72 10.87 -5.47
N TRP A 289 29.66 9.53 -5.49
CA TRP A 289 30.84 8.68 -5.65
C TRP A 289 31.57 8.97 -6.96
N ILE A 290 30.84 9.09 -8.08
CA ILE A 290 31.40 9.43 -9.39
C ILE A 290 32.14 10.77 -9.32
N GLN A 291 31.49 11.81 -8.78
CA GLN A 291 32.09 13.14 -8.67
C GLN A 291 33.36 13.15 -7.82
N MET A 292 33.37 12.43 -6.69
CA MET A 292 34.56 12.31 -5.85
C MET A 292 35.68 11.57 -6.56
N LYS A 293 35.37 10.47 -7.24
CA LYS A 293 36.36 9.65 -7.95
C LYS A 293 36.96 10.38 -9.15
N ILE A 294 36.17 11.17 -9.89
CA ILE A 294 36.70 12.03 -10.96
C ILE A 294 37.76 12.99 -10.41
N LYS A 295 37.50 13.65 -9.27
CA LYS A 295 38.48 14.56 -8.64
C LYS A 295 39.77 13.84 -8.25
N GLU A 296 39.66 12.62 -7.74
CA GLU A 296 40.83 11.78 -7.40
C GLU A 296 41.63 11.40 -8.66
N LEU A 297 40.96 10.95 -9.72
CA LEU A 297 41.56 10.57 -11.00
C LEU A 297 42.18 11.76 -11.74
N ASP A 298 41.64 12.96 -11.58
CA ASP A 298 42.18 14.18 -12.20
C ASP A 298 43.37 14.78 -11.45
N ASN A 299 43.78 14.22 -10.30
CA ASN A 299 45.02 14.61 -9.65
C ASN A 299 46.24 14.34 -10.58
N ARG A 300 47.19 15.28 -10.64
CA ARG A 300 48.43 15.19 -11.42
C ARG A 300 49.69 15.30 -10.57
N ASN A 301 49.57 15.29 -9.25
CA ASN A 301 50.70 15.27 -8.34
C ASN A 301 51.26 13.84 -8.23
N PHE A 302 52.22 13.51 -9.09
CA PHE A 302 52.84 12.18 -9.12
C PHE A 302 54.07 12.10 -8.20
N PRO A 303 54.31 10.94 -7.56
CA PRO A 303 55.55 10.70 -6.84
C PRO A 303 56.77 10.79 -7.78
N ASN A 304 57.80 11.53 -7.38
CA ASN A 304 59.04 11.63 -8.12
C ASN A 304 59.96 10.43 -7.83
N SER A 305 59.52 9.22 -8.15
CA SER A 305 60.34 8.00 -8.09
C SER A 305 59.69 6.86 -8.85
N LEU A 306 60.51 5.96 -9.40
CA LEU A 306 60.03 4.78 -10.12
C LEU A 306 59.15 3.87 -9.22
N GLU A 307 59.57 3.65 -7.98
CA GLU A 307 58.78 2.86 -7.01
C GLU A 307 57.44 3.55 -6.69
N GLY A 308 57.44 4.88 -6.56
CA GLY A 308 56.24 5.66 -6.25
C GLY A 308 55.20 5.60 -7.37
N ILE A 309 55.61 5.76 -8.62
CA ILE A 309 54.68 5.68 -9.77
C ILE A 309 54.17 4.24 -9.99
N GLN A 310 54.99 3.22 -9.73
CA GLN A 310 54.55 1.82 -9.74
C GLN A 310 53.45 1.55 -8.70
N LYS A 311 53.56 2.13 -7.49
CA LYS A 311 52.49 2.04 -6.48
C LYS A 311 51.20 2.72 -6.93
N GLU A 312 51.27 3.88 -7.59
CA GLU A 312 50.10 4.56 -8.15
C GLU A 312 49.44 3.75 -9.28
N LEU A 313 50.21 3.07 -10.12
CA LEU A 313 49.69 2.13 -11.14
C LEU A 313 48.97 0.93 -10.51
N LEU A 314 49.49 0.39 -9.40
CA LEU A 314 48.84 -0.68 -8.65
C LEU A 314 47.49 -0.22 -8.07
N LYS A 315 47.42 0.96 -7.45
CA LYS A 315 46.16 1.54 -6.97
C LYS A 315 45.17 1.76 -8.09
N PHE A 316 45.63 2.27 -9.24
CA PHE A 316 44.78 2.46 -10.41
C PHE A 316 44.23 1.13 -10.96
N LYS A 317 45.06 0.07 -10.94
CA LYS A 317 44.61 -1.28 -11.27
C LYS A 317 43.55 -1.79 -10.29
N GLU A 318 43.78 -1.63 -8.99
CA GLU A 318 42.83 -1.99 -7.93
C GLU A 318 41.48 -1.29 -8.12
N TYR A 319 41.49 0.03 -8.37
CA TYR A 319 40.29 0.79 -8.71
C TYR A 319 39.52 0.14 -9.90
N ARG A 320 40.21 -0.19 -10.99
CA ARG A 320 39.58 -0.76 -12.20
C ARG A 320 39.04 -2.18 -11.98
N THR A 321 39.72 -2.98 -11.17
CA THR A 321 39.38 -4.41 -11.02
C THR A 321 38.51 -4.72 -9.80
N ILE A 322 38.48 -3.83 -8.81
CA ILE A 322 37.81 -4.08 -7.51
C ILE A 322 36.78 -3.00 -7.21
N GLU A 323 37.14 -1.71 -7.26
CA GLU A 323 36.22 -0.62 -6.86
C GLU A 323 35.15 -0.30 -7.91
N LYS A 324 35.52 -0.19 -9.19
CA LYS A 324 34.61 0.21 -10.28
C LYS A 324 33.57 -0.87 -10.64
N PRO A 325 33.88 -2.18 -10.71
CA PRO A 325 32.91 -3.22 -11.10
C PRO A 325 31.60 -3.25 -10.30
N PRO A 326 31.58 -3.17 -8.95
CA PRO A 326 30.31 -3.13 -8.21
C PRO A 326 29.48 -1.88 -8.52
N LYS A 327 30.11 -0.77 -8.93
CA LYS A 327 29.40 0.46 -9.31
C LYS A 327 28.67 0.36 -10.64
N TYR A 328 29.16 -0.45 -11.59
CA TYR A 328 28.37 -0.82 -12.77
C TYR A 328 27.10 -1.58 -12.38
N LYS A 329 27.22 -2.50 -11.42
CA LYS A 329 26.06 -3.26 -10.93
C LYS A 329 25.04 -2.34 -10.25
N GLU A 330 25.49 -1.45 -9.37
CA GLU A 330 24.63 -0.45 -8.71
C GLU A 330 23.88 0.41 -9.75
N ARG A 331 24.57 0.88 -10.80
CA ARG A 331 23.93 1.63 -11.91
C ARG A 331 22.80 0.84 -12.56
N SER A 332 23.04 -0.42 -12.92
CA SER A 332 22.01 -1.26 -13.52
C SER A 332 20.85 -1.57 -12.56
N GLU A 333 21.14 -1.73 -11.27
CA GLU A 333 20.12 -1.93 -10.23
C GLU A 333 19.23 -0.68 -10.07
N ILE A 334 19.78 0.52 -10.19
CA ILE A 334 19.03 1.79 -10.17
C ILE A 334 18.08 1.90 -11.37
N GLU A 335 18.54 1.55 -12.58
CA GLU A 335 17.71 1.53 -13.80
C GLU A 335 16.56 0.50 -13.66
N ALA A 336 16.86 -0.69 -13.16
CA ALA A 336 15.85 -1.72 -12.90
C ALA A 336 14.83 -1.27 -11.84
N LEU A 337 15.28 -0.55 -10.81
CA LEU A 337 14.39 0.01 -9.77
C LEU A 337 13.44 1.05 -10.36
N LEU A 338 13.90 1.92 -11.26
CA LEU A 338 13.03 2.88 -11.96
C LEU A 338 11.94 2.17 -12.76
N PHE A 339 12.30 1.12 -13.50
CA PHE A 339 11.34 0.31 -14.26
C PHE A 339 10.32 -0.36 -13.34
N ALA A 340 10.76 -0.89 -12.20
CA ALA A 340 9.88 -1.49 -11.20
C ALA A 340 8.90 -0.45 -10.62
N ILE A 341 9.37 0.76 -10.32
CA ILE A 341 8.52 1.87 -9.85
C ILE A 341 7.48 2.22 -10.92
N GLN A 342 7.89 2.42 -12.17
CA GLN A 342 6.98 2.78 -13.27
C GLN A 342 5.91 1.71 -13.49
N THR A 343 6.30 0.44 -13.47
CA THR A 343 5.38 -0.70 -13.59
C THR A 343 4.37 -0.71 -12.44
N LYS A 344 4.83 -0.49 -11.20
CA LYS A 344 3.96 -0.43 -10.02
C LYS A 344 3.00 0.76 -10.06
N MET A 345 3.47 1.94 -10.45
CA MET A 345 2.63 3.14 -10.59
C MET A 345 1.54 2.95 -11.65
N LYS A 346 1.89 2.33 -12.79
CA LYS A 346 0.93 2.00 -13.85
C LYS A 346 -0.12 1.00 -13.37
N ALA A 347 0.28 -0.04 -12.63
CA ALA A 347 -0.64 -1.02 -12.06
C ALA A 347 -1.61 -0.40 -11.03
N LEU A 348 -1.17 0.64 -10.31
CA LEU A 348 -1.99 1.42 -9.38
C LEU A 348 -2.86 2.49 -10.06
N GLY A 349 -2.78 2.63 -11.39
CA GLY A 349 -3.48 3.69 -12.12
C GLY A 349 -3.00 5.10 -11.78
N GLN A 350 -1.77 5.23 -11.25
CA GLN A 350 -1.17 6.50 -10.86
C GLN A 350 -0.31 7.08 -12.00
N PRO A 351 -0.05 8.39 -12.00
CA PRO A 351 0.89 9.01 -12.94
C PRO A 351 2.26 8.34 -12.90
N LEU A 352 2.93 8.28 -14.04
CA LEU A 352 4.28 7.73 -14.12
C LEU A 352 5.22 8.53 -13.21
N TYR A 353 6.06 7.83 -12.46
CA TYR A 353 7.07 8.46 -11.63
C TYR A 353 8.14 9.10 -12.51
N VAL A 354 8.43 10.37 -12.22
CA VAL A 354 9.51 11.14 -12.83
C VAL A 354 10.47 11.52 -11.69
N PRO A 355 11.74 11.09 -11.74
CA PRO A 355 12.74 11.51 -10.76
C PRO A 355 12.93 13.02 -10.68
N CYS A 356 13.48 13.50 -9.57
CA CYS A 356 13.89 14.88 -9.42
C CYS A 356 14.96 15.28 -10.45
N GLU A 357 15.03 16.57 -10.80
CA GLU A 357 16.07 17.10 -11.69
C GLU A 357 17.47 16.79 -11.13
N GLY A 358 18.38 16.34 -12.00
CA GLY A 358 19.72 15.90 -11.61
C GLY A 358 19.81 14.45 -11.13
N GLN A 359 18.70 13.73 -11.09
CA GLN A 359 18.62 12.30 -10.76
C GLN A 359 17.96 11.49 -11.89
N LEU A 360 17.94 12.01 -13.11
CA LEU A 360 17.44 11.27 -14.26
C LEU A 360 18.44 10.18 -14.66
N VAL A 361 17.97 9.13 -15.36
CA VAL A 361 18.86 8.08 -15.89
C VAL A 361 19.96 8.69 -16.77
N HIS A 362 19.61 9.69 -17.60
CA HIS A 362 20.59 10.36 -18.46
C HIS A 362 21.64 11.15 -17.64
N ASP A 363 21.31 11.65 -16.44
CA ASP A 363 22.28 12.32 -15.58
C ASP A 363 23.34 11.33 -15.07
N ILE A 364 22.93 10.10 -14.75
CA ILE A 364 23.83 9.00 -14.39
C ILE A 364 24.71 8.63 -15.58
N GLU A 365 24.13 8.48 -16.77
CA GLU A 365 24.88 8.20 -18.00
C GLU A 365 25.95 9.25 -18.27
N ARG A 366 25.56 10.53 -18.22
CA ARG A 366 26.48 11.65 -18.43
C ARG A 366 27.61 11.64 -17.40
N ALA A 367 27.31 11.44 -16.12
CA ALA A 367 28.32 11.40 -15.07
C ALA A 367 29.27 10.21 -15.27
N TRP A 368 28.74 9.07 -15.71
CA TRP A 368 29.51 7.87 -16.01
C TRP A 368 30.48 8.07 -17.19
N ASP A 369 30.02 8.72 -18.27
CA ASP A 369 30.87 9.04 -19.42
C ASP A 369 32.03 9.97 -19.01
N GLU A 370 31.78 10.94 -18.14
CA GLU A 370 32.83 11.82 -17.61
C GLU A 370 33.84 11.06 -16.72
N LEU A 371 33.38 10.06 -15.95
CA LEU A 371 34.26 9.17 -15.20
C LEU A 371 35.18 8.37 -16.12
N GLU A 372 34.66 7.82 -17.21
CA GLU A 372 35.45 7.06 -18.18
C GLU A 372 36.50 7.94 -18.88
N LYS A 373 36.14 9.19 -19.20
CA LYS A 373 37.12 10.18 -19.71
C LYS A 373 38.20 10.49 -18.68
N ALA A 374 37.86 10.68 -17.41
CA ALA A 374 38.83 10.93 -16.34
C ALA A 374 39.75 9.72 -16.11
N GLU A 375 39.21 8.50 -16.15
CA GLU A 375 39.98 7.26 -16.08
C GLU A 375 41.00 7.16 -17.21
N HIS A 376 40.58 7.44 -18.46
CA HIS A 376 41.50 7.43 -19.60
C HIS A 376 42.62 8.47 -19.44
N ARG A 377 42.29 9.71 -19.03
CA ARG A 377 43.30 10.75 -18.78
C ARG A 377 44.30 10.32 -17.70
N ARG A 378 43.84 9.69 -16.61
CA ARG A 378 44.71 9.18 -15.54
C ARG A 378 45.61 8.05 -16.04
N GLU A 379 45.09 7.13 -16.85
CA GLU A 379 45.88 6.04 -17.43
C GLU A 379 47.02 6.56 -18.31
N VAL A 380 46.73 7.52 -19.19
CA VAL A 380 47.74 8.14 -20.06
C VAL A 380 48.81 8.83 -19.21
N ALA A 381 48.40 9.68 -18.26
CA ALA A 381 49.34 10.43 -17.43
C ALA A 381 50.24 9.53 -16.56
N LEU A 382 49.71 8.43 -16.01
CA LEU A 382 50.50 7.45 -15.25
C LEU A 382 51.53 6.73 -16.13
N ARG A 383 51.18 6.41 -17.39
CA ARG A 383 52.09 5.75 -18.33
C ARG A 383 53.20 6.70 -18.78
N GLU A 384 52.87 7.96 -19.09
CA GLU A 384 53.84 8.98 -19.46
C GLU A 384 54.85 9.24 -18.33
N GLU A 385 54.37 9.37 -17.09
CA GLU A 385 55.25 9.57 -15.94
C GLU A 385 56.08 8.32 -15.62
N LEU A 386 55.54 7.11 -15.79
CA LEU A 386 56.33 5.87 -15.66
C LEU A 386 57.50 5.84 -16.65
N LEU A 387 57.24 6.10 -17.94
CA LEU A 387 58.27 6.14 -18.98
C LEU A 387 59.34 7.19 -18.69
N ARG A 388 58.93 8.35 -18.18
CA ARG A 388 59.85 9.42 -17.76
C ARG A 388 60.75 8.94 -16.61
N GLN A 389 60.17 8.36 -15.56
CA GLN A 389 60.94 7.85 -14.41
C GLN A 389 61.90 6.72 -14.82
N GLU A 390 61.49 5.79 -15.69
CA GLU A 390 62.36 4.74 -16.23
C GLU A 390 63.51 5.33 -17.07
N LYS A 391 63.24 6.36 -17.88
CA LYS A 391 64.29 7.06 -18.66
C LYS A 391 65.31 7.70 -17.72
N LEU A 392 64.84 8.35 -16.65
CA LEU A 392 65.69 9.01 -15.66
C LEU A 392 66.55 8.03 -14.86
N GLU A 393 65.98 6.93 -14.38
CA GLU A 393 66.75 5.86 -13.69
C GLU A 393 67.84 5.27 -14.61
N ASN A 394 67.52 5.02 -15.89
CA ASN A 394 68.49 4.54 -16.87
C ASN A 394 69.59 5.57 -17.19
N LEU A 395 69.26 6.87 -17.19
CA LEU A 395 70.22 7.95 -17.37
C LEU A 395 71.14 8.07 -16.15
N ALA A 396 70.57 8.06 -14.94
CA ALA A 396 71.30 8.09 -13.68
C ALA A 396 72.24 6.89 -13.52
N TYR A 397 71.78 5.68 -13.82
CA TYR A 397 72.63 4.49 -13.82
C TYR A 397 73.82 4.60 -14.79
N ARG A 398 73.59 5.15 -16.00
CA ARG A 398 74.66 5.38 -16.98
C ARG A 398 75.64 6.46 -16.52
N PHE A 399 75.13 7.54 -15.93
CA PHE A 399 75.95 8.60 -15.34
C PHE A 399 76.84 8.03 -14.24
N GLU A 400 76.28 7.33 -13.25
CA GLU A 400 76.98 6.74 -12.12
C GLU A 400 78.13 5.83 -12.57
N ARG A 401 77.83 4.85 -13.45
CA ARG A 401 78.84 3.93 -13.97
C ARG A 401 79.96 4.64 -14.73
N LYS A 402 79.62 5.66 -15.52
CA LYS A 402 80.63 6.42 -16.26
C LYS A 402 81.45 7.26 -15.28
N SER A 403 80.82 7.93 -14.31
CA SER A 403 81.46 8.77 -13.31
C SER A 403 82.52 7.99 -12.54
N VAL A 404 82.17 6.83 -11.98
CA VAL A 404 83.11 5.96 -11.24
C VAL A 404 84.35 5.60 -12.07
N VAL A 405 84.17 5.26 -13.37
CA VAL A 405 85.30 4.96 -14.27
C VAL A 405 86.19 6.20 -14.48
N ARG A 406 85.60 7.39 -14.59
CA ARG A 406 86.34 8.64 -14.81
C ARG A 406 87.04 9.08 -13.52
N GLU A 407 86.40 8.94 -12.37
CA GLU A 407 87.05 9.15 -11.07
C GLU A 407 88.24 8.22 -10.86
N GLY A 408 88.12 6.94 -11.22
CA GLY A 408 89.23 5.98 -11.16
C GLY A 408 90.40 6.42 -12.03
N TYR A 409 90.12 6.79 -13.29
CA TYR A 409 91.13 7.33 -14.20
C TYR A 409 91.79 8.61 -13.66
N LEU A 410 91.01 9.55 -13.12
CA LEU A 410 91.53 10.77 -12.52
C LEU A 410 92.44 10.47 -11.33
N LYS A 411 92.06 9.54 -10.45
CA LYS A 411 92.90 9.10 -9.32
C LYS A 411 94.23 8.52 -9.80
N GLU A 412 94.20 7.63 -10.79
CA GLU A 412 95.40 7.05 -11.40
C GLU A 412 96.29 8.13 -12.04
N MET A 413 95.72 9.03 -12.84
CA MET A 413 96.50 10.09 -13.49
C MET A 413 97.07 11.09 -12.50
N ILE A 414 96.31 11.49 -11.47
CA ILE A 414 96.82 12.34 -10.39
C ILE A 414 98.00 11.66 -9.70
N GLN A 415 97.92 10.35 -9.42
CA GLN A 415 99.02 9.60 -8.82
C GLN A 415 100.26 9.57 -9.72
N VAL A 416 100.08 9.33 -11.03
CA VAL A 416 101.18 9.31 -12.01
C VAL A 416 101.83 10.68 -12.16
N LEU A 417 101.04 11.75 -12.22
CA LEU A 417 101.51 13.13 -12.35
C LEU A 417 102.14 13.68 -11.06
N SER A 418 101.79 13.11 -9.91
CA SER A 418 102.36 13.49 -8.61
C SER A 418 103.71 12.81 -8.30
N ASP A 419 104.18 11.87 -9.13
CA ASP A 419 105.46 11.19 -8.92
C ASP A 419 106.64 12.11 -9.27
N PRO A 420 107.49 12.51 -8.30
CA PRO A 420 108.56 13.49 -8.51
C PRO A 420 109.83 12.89 -9.16
N ARG A 421 109.79 11.65 -9.66
CA ARG A 421 110.96 10.96 -10.21
C ARG A 421 111.14 11.25 -11.71
N TYR A 422 111.92 12.29 -12.03
CA TYR A 422 112.14 12.75 -13.41
C TYR A 422 113.38 12.16 -14.13
N GLY A 423 114.18 11.34 -13.43
CA GLY A 423 115.43 10.76 -13.95
C GLY A 423 116.69 11.57 -13.57
N SER A 424 117.84 10.90 -13.52
CA SER A 424 119.13 11.48 -13.12
C SER A 424 120.11 11.70 -14.26
N ASN A 425 119.72 11.38 -15.50
CA ASN A 425 120.52 11.59 -16.71
C ASN A 425 119.63 12.00 -17.90
N LEU A 426 120.25 12.56 -18.94
CA LEU A 426 119.57 13.10 -20.13
C LEU A 426 118.60 12.09 -20.76
N SER A 427 119.03 10.83 -20.93
CA SER A 427 118.19 9.78 -21.52
C SER A 427 116.94 9.46 -20.68
N GLN A 428 117.05 9.48 -19.35
CA GLN A 428 115.90 9.27 -18.45
C GLN A 428 114.95 10.48 -18.45
N VAL A 429 115.48 11.70 -18.54
CA VAL A 429 114.66 12.93 -18.64
C VAL A 429 113.90 12.97 -19.97
N GLU A 430 114.56 12.66 -21.09
CA GLU A 430 113.92 12.56 -22.41
C GLU A 430 112.81 11.50 -22.44
N ALA A 431 113.00 10.36 -21.78
CA ALA A 431 111.96 9.33 -21.62
C ALA A 431 110.76 9.85 -20.80
N THR A 432 111.01 10.65 -19.76
CA THR A 432 109.96 11.27 -18.94
C THR A 432 109.16 12.31 -19.72
N VAL A 433 109.82 13.11 -20.58
CA VAL A 433 109.15 14.07 -21.49
C VAL A 433 108.23 13.33 -22.47
N LYS A 434 108.71 12.27 -23.13
CA LYS A 434 107.87 11.45 -24.02
C LYS A 434 106.68 10.83 -23.29
N LYS A 435 106.88 10.38 -22.05
CA LYS A 435 105.80 9.87 -21.19
C LYS A 435 104.77 10.97 -20.89
N HIS A 436 105.21 12.19 -20.60
CA HIS A 436 104.32 13.34 -20.36
C HIS A 436 103.53 13.73 -21.61
N GLU A 437 104.17 13.76 -22.78
CA GLU A 437 103.50 14.00 -24.06
C GLU A 437 102.41 12.95 -24.35
N ALA A 438 102.71 11.67 -24.08
CA ALA A 438 101.74 10.59 -24.22
C ALA A 438 100.55 10.73 -23.25
N ILE A 439 100.80 11.14 -22.00
CA ILE A 439 99.74 11.42 -21.01
C ILE A 439 98.88 12.60 -21.44
N SER A 440 99.49 13.69 -21.89
CA SER A 440 98.78 14.88 -22.39
C SER A 440 97.86 14.53 -23.57
N ALA A 441 98.35 13.74 -24.52
CA ALA A 441 97.56 13.25 -25.63
C ALA A 441 96.38 12.35 -25.19
N ASP A 442 96.59 11.46 -24.20
CA ASP A 442 95.50 10.62 -23.65
C ASP A 442 94.45 11.44 -22.88
N ILE A 443 94.86 12.47 -22.13
CA ILE A 443 93.93 13.38 -21.44
C ILE A 443 93.07 14.13 -22.46
N LEU A 444 93.68 14.76 -23.46
CA LEU A 444 92.96 15.51 -24.50
C LEU A 444 92.00 14.61 -25.28
N ALA A 445 92.41 13.37 -25.60
CA ALA A 445 91.55 12.41 -26.28
C ALA A 445 90.32 11.97 -25.45
N ARG A 446 90.26 12.29 -24.16
CA ARG A 446 89.17 11.91 -23.25
C ARG A 446 88.25 13.06 -22.87
N GLU A 447 88.53 14.30 -23.27
CA GLU A 447 87.73 15.49 -22.94
C GLU A 447 86.24 15.30 -23.24
N GLU A 448 85.90 14.78 -24.43
CA GLU A 448 84.52 14.51 -24.84
C GLU A 448 83.78 13.56 -23.87
N ARG A 449 84.51 12.65 -23.22
CA ARG A 449 83.91 11.70 -22.26
C ARG A 449 83.48 12.40 -20.97
N PHE A 450 84.14 13.48 -20.57
CA PHE A 450 83.76 14.31 -19.44
C PHE A 450 82.63 15.27 -19.82
N GLN A 451 82.67 15.87 -21.02
CA GLN A 451 81.56 16.67 -21.52
C GLN A 451 80.24 15.87 -21.57
N ASN A 452 80.31 14.60 -22.01
CA ASN A 452 79.17 13.69 -21.98
C ASN A 452 78.63 13.43 -20.57
N LEU A 453 79.47 13.44 -19.52
CA LEU A 453 78.99 13.32 -18.13
C LEU A 453 78.25 14.59 -17.70
N THR A 454 78.79 15.77 -18.04
CA THR A 454 78.15 17.06 -17.76
C THR A 454 76.75 17.12 -18.40
N THR A 455 76.63 16.77 -19.69
CA THR A 455 75.33 16.75 -20.37
C THR A 455 74.33 15.79 -19.72
N MET A 456 74.79 14.61 -19.25
CA MET A 456 73.92 13.66 -18.56
C MET A 456 73.44 14.21 -17.20
N ALA A 457 74.31 14.88 -16.44
CA ALA A 457 73.95 15.51 -15.18
C ALA A 457 72.95 16.67 -15.39
N ASP A 458 73.19 17.51 -16.38
CA ASP A 458 72.32 18.64 -16.72
C ASP A 458 70.90 18.15 -17.10
N GLU A 459 70.78 17.07 -17.88
CA GLU A 459 69.49 16.47 -18.22
C GLU A 459 68.78 15.91 -16.97
N LEU A 460 69.48 15.25 -16.05
CA LEU A 460 68.91 14.76 -14.79
C LEU A 460 68.40 15.91 -13.89
N VAL A 461 69.13 17.02 -13.82
CA VAL A 461 68.73 18.21 -13.05
C VAL A 461 67.52 18.89 -13.69
N MET A 462 67.56 19.09 -15.01
CA MET A 462 66.50 19.73 -15.79
C MET A 462 65.18 18.96 -15.68
N GLU A 463 65.23 17.64 -15.77
CA GLU A 463 64.06 16.76 -15.66
C GLU A 463 63.65 16.48 -14.20
N ASN A 464 64.24 17.17 -13.22
CA ASN A 464 63.91 17.07 -11.80
C ASN A 464 64.06 15.64 -11.23
N TYR A 465 65.14 14.93 -11.57
CA TYR A 465 65.40 13.60 -11.02
C TYR A 465 65.49 13.62 -9.48
N HIS A 466 64.99 12.58 -8.82
CA HIS A 466 64.86 12.54 -7.36
C HIS A 466 66.18 12.67 -6.60
N SER A 467 67.29 12.20 -7.20
CA SER A 467 68.63 12.27 -6.63
C SER A 467 69.51 13.31 -7.31
N LYS A 468 68.94 14.32 -7.99
CA LYS A 468 69.70 15.35 -8.74
C LYS A 468 70.67 16.21 -7.92
N GLU A 469 70.52 16.22 -6.59
CA GLU A 469 71.39 16.97 -5.67
C GLU A 469 72.63 16.18 -5.22
N ARG A 470 72.66 14.86 -5.50
CA ARG A 470 73.85 14.02 -5.32
C ARG A 470 74.71 14.10 -6.56
#